data_AF-A0A0F9FDI7-F1
#
_entry.id   AF-A0A0F9FDI7-F1
#
_cell.length_a   1.000
_cell.length_b   1.000
_cell.length_c   1.000
_cell.angle_alpha   90.00
_cell.angle_beta   90.00
_cell.angle_gamma   90.00
#
_symmetry.space_group_name_H-M   'P 1'
#
loop_
_entity.id
_entity.type
_entity.pdbx_description
1 polymer ?
#
loop_
_entity_poly.entity_id
_entity_poly.type
_entity_poly.pdbx_seq_one_letter_code
_entity_poly.pdbx_strand_id
1 'polypeptide(L)'
;LLVYGAAGFSGRDYDMPMAVLSTLVLGIGIDFAIHFIQRYRELVAETGSTEAALHRFFEEPARALTRNALIISIGFVPLFFSSLVPYIVVGAFLTSIMILSWFATLLVLPALVRLLEKQRLRSLKLEDETDGQLEGTTHGSTQRA
;
A
#
# COMPACT_ATOMS: atom_id res chain seq x y z
N LEU A 1 -5.04 -11.14 -6.99
CA LEU A 1 -4.28 -12.12 -7.80
C LEU A 1 -3.84 -13.33 -6.97
N LEU A 2 -3.02 -13.17 -5.93
CA LEU A 2 -2.53 -14.30 -5.11
C LEU A 2 -3.66 -15.19 -4.56
N VAL A 3 -4.73 -14.58 -4.07
CA VAL A 3 -5.91 -15.27 -3.53
C VAL A 3 -6.64 -16.12 -4.59
N TYR A 4 -6.83 -15.58 -5.80
CA TYR A 4 -7.40 -16.31 -6.93
C TYR A 4 -6.46 -17.39 -7.49
N GLY A 5 -5.15 -17.15 -7.45
CA GLY A 5 -4.15 -18.16 -7.81
C GLY A 5 -4.22 -19.36 -6.87
N ALA A 6 -4.32 -19.12 -5.55
CA ALA A 6 -4.52 -20.17 -4.56
C ALA A 6 -5.86 -20.89 -4.74
N ALA A 7 -6.93 -20.15 -5.07
CA ALA A 7 -8.23 -20.72 -5.38
C ALA A 7 -8.20 -21.66 -6.60
N GLY A 8 -7.58 -21.21 -7.70
CA GLY A 8 -7.44 -21.99 -8.93
C GLY A 8 -6.55 -23.21 -8.77
N PHE A 9 -5.47 -23.11 -7.99
CA PHE A 9 -4.62 -24.25 -7.66
C PHE A 9 -5.37 -25.32 -6.84
N SER A 10 -6.36 -24.91 -6.05
CA SER A 10 -7.20 -25.84 -5.27
C SER A 10 -8.24 -26.59 -6.12
N GLY A 11 -8.28 -26.37 -7.45
CA GLY A 11 -9.17 -27.06 -8.37
C GLY A 11 -10.66 -26.78 -8.15
N ARG A 12 -11.00 -25.65 -7.52
CA ARG A 12 -12.37 -25.28 -7.16
C ARG A 12 -13.04 -24.54 -8.30
N ASP A 13 -14.28 -24.92 -8.62
CA ASP A 13 -15.09 -24.21 -9.60
C ASP A 13 -15.44 -22.80 -9.12
N TYR A 14 -15.49 -21.86 -10.06
CA TYR A 14 -15.87 -20.48 -9.79
C TYR A 14 -17.40 -20.41 -9.64
N ASP A 15 -17.86 -20.21 -8.40
CA ASP A 15 -19.27 -20.16 -8.04
C ASP A 15 -19.76 -18.73 -7.75
N MET A 16 -21.07 -18.57 -7.51
CA MET A 16 -21.67 -17.27 -7.17
C MET A 16 -21.01 -16.61 -5.93
N PRO A 17 -20.68 -17.33 -4.84
CA PRO A 17 -19.89 -16.79 -3.73
C PRO A 17 -18.53 -16.22 -4.14
N MET A 18 -17.78 -16.88 -5.04
CA MET A 18 -16.50 -16.38 -5.54
C MET A 18 -16.66 -15.10 -6.38
N ALA A 19 -17.80 -14.91 -7.05
CA ALA A 19 -18.12 -13.66 -7.72
C ALA A 19 -18.27 -12.49 -6.75
N VAL A 20 -19.04 -12.67 -5.66
CA VAL A 20 -19.20 -11.65 -4.62
C VAL A 20 -17.87 -11.37 -3.91
N LEU A 21 -17.09 -12.41 -3.66
CA LEU A 21 -15.77 -12.30 -3.07
C LEU A 21 -14.85 -11.37 -3.89
N SER A 22 -14.98 -11.32 -5.22
CA SER A 22 -14.17 -10.44 -6.08
C SER A 22 -14.32 -8.97 -5.80
N THR A 23 -15.54 -8.51 -5.56
CA THR A 23 -15.77 -7.13 -5.16
C THR A 23 -15.28 -6.86 -3.74
N LEU A 24 -15.48 -7.80 -2.81
CA LEU A 24 -15.02 -7.67 -1.42
C LEU A 24 -13.49 -7.61 -1.34
N VAL A 25 -12.80 -8.43 -2.12
CA VAL A 25 -11.35 -8.49 -2.23
C VAL A 25 -10.77 -7.14 -2.65
N LEU A 26 -11.42 -6.47 -3.61
CA LEU A 26 -11.01 -5.15 -4.05
C LEU A 26 -11.15 -4.11 -2.92
N GLY A 27 -12.28 -4.11 -2.22
CA GLY A 27 -12.54 -3.17 -1.12
C GLY A 27 -11.57 -3.35 0.05
N ILE A 28 -11.44 -4.58 0.55
CA ILE A 28 -10.56 -4.91 1.69
C ILE A 28 -9.08 -4.77 1.31
N GLY A 29 -8.73 -5.05 0.05
CA GLY A 29 -7.37 -4.89 -0.45
C GLY A 29 -6.89 -3.44 -0.40
N ILE A 30 -7.79 -2.47 -0.64
CA ILE A 30 -7.43 -1.05 -0.70
C ILE A 30 -7.50 -0.37 0.67
N ASP A 31 -8.34 -0.87 1.59
CA ASP A 31 -8.58 -0.25 2.90
C ASP A 31 -7.30 -0.01 3.72
N PHE A 32 -6.45 -1.03 3.87
CA PHE A 32 -5.17 -0.88 4.58
C PHE A 32 -4.24 0.14 3.93
N ALA A 33 -4.23 0.23 2.61
CA ALA A 33 -3.45 1.21 1.89
C ALA A 33 -3.95 2.64 2.15
N ILE A 34 -5.28 2.85 2.18
CA ILE A 34 -5.88 4.15 2.51
C ILE A 34 -5.47 4.58 3.92
N HIS A 35 -5.64 3.69 4.91
CA HIS A 35 -5.27 3.95 6.29
C HIS A 35 -3.77 4.29 6.43
N PHE A 36 -2.90 3.56 5.73
CA PHE A 36 -1.47 3.87 5.69
C PHE A 36 -1.22 5.27 5.12
N ILE A 37 -1.75 5.56 3.93
CA ILE A 37 -1.48 6.81 3.21
C ILE A 37 -1.96 8.02 4.03
N GLN A 38 -3.14 7.94 4.62
CA GLN A 38 -3.69 9.01 5.44
C GLN A 38 -2.74 9.33 6.60
N ARG A 39 -2.35 8.31 7.38
CA ARG A 39 -1.49 8.51 8.55
C ARG A 39 -0.06 8.88 8.18
N TYR A 40 0.46 8.33 7.09
CA TYR A 40 1.75 8.73 6.53
C TYR A 40 1.76 10.22 6.14
N ARG A 41 0.72 10.71 5.46
CA ARG A 41 0.61 12.13 5.07
C ARG A 41 0.56 13.07 6.27
N GLU A 42 -0.17 12.69 7.32
CA GLU A 42 -0.18 13.43 8.59
C GLU A 42 1.23 13.50 9.20
N LEU A 43 1.93 12.36 9.28
CA LEU A 43 3.28 12.30 9.85
C LEU A 43 4.32 13.05 9.03
N VAL A 44 4.22 13.06 7.69
CA VAL A 44 5.10 13.87 6.85
C VAL A 44 4.87 15.35 7.08
N ALA A 45 3.61 15.77 7.25
CA ALA A 45 3.29 17.16 7.58
C ALA A 45 3.85 17.58 8.95
N GLU A 46 3.90 16.66 9.92
CA GLU A 46 4.45 16.91 11.26
C GLU A 46 5.99 16.87 11.31
N THR A 47 6.62 15.94 10.60
CA THR A 47 8.08 15.68 10.71
C THR A 47 8.91 16.38 9.64
N GLY A 48 8.31 16.79 8.52
CA GLY A 48 9.00 17.41 7.39
C GLY A 48 9.95 16.49 6.61
N SER A 49 10.11 15.23 7.02
CA SER A 49 10.99 14.25 6.39
C SER A 49 10.26 12.91 6.23
N THR A 50 10.29 12.35 5.03
CA THR A 50 9.68 11.06 4.73
C THR A 50 10.32 9.93 5.53
N GLU A 51 11.63 9.96 5.77
CA GLU A 51 12.32 8.95 6.57
C GLU A 51 11.87 8.99 8.04
N ALA A 52 11.79 10.20 8.62
CA ALA A 52 11.31 10.39 9.98
C ALA A 52 9.83 10.01 10.13
N ALA A 53 8.99 10.36 9.15
CA ALA A 53 7.58 9.98 9.10
C ALA A 53 7.41 8.46 9.05
N LEU A 54 8.19 7.76 8.24
CA LEU A 54 8.16 6.30 8.16
C LEU A 54 8.60 5.64 9.48
N HIS A 55 9.66 6.14 10.13
CA HIS A 55 10.10 5.61 11.42
C HIS A 55 8.98 5.73 12.47
N ARG A 56 8.39 6.92 12.57
CA ARG A 56 7.28 7.18 13.50
C ARG A 56 6.02 6.40 13.16
N PHE A 57 5.79 6.11 11.87
CA PHE A 57 4.68 5.25 11.44
C PHE A 57 4.80 3.83 11.99
N PHE A 58 6.01 3.27 12.07
CA PHE A 58 6.21 1.91 12.57
C PHE A 58 6.11 1.78 14.10
N GLU A 59 6.21 2.88 14.84
CA GLU A 59 6.11 2.88 16.31
C GLU A 59 4.65 2.76 16.79
N GLU A 60 3.77 3.64 16.31
CA GLU A 60 2.38 3.73 16.78
C GLU A 60 1.35 3.33 15.71
N PRO A 61 1.29 3.97 14.53
CA PRO A 61 0.30 3.65 13.50
C PRO A 61 0.29 2.19 13.03
N ALA A 62 1.46 1.59 12.82
CA ALA A 62 1.56 0.20 12.38
C ALA A 62 0.93 -0.75 13.40
N ARG A 63 1.07 -0.46 14.71
CA ARG A 63 0.39 -1.23 15.77
C ARG A 63 -1.12 -1.05 15.73
N ALA A 64 -1.62 0.17 15.48
CA ALA A 64 -3.04 0.42 15.33
C ALA A 64 -3.63 -0.36 14.13
N LEU A 65 -2.91 -0.35 12.99
CA LEU A 65 -3.31 -1.07 11.78
C LEU A 65 -3.36 -2.59 12.01
N THR A 66 -2.38 -3.12 12.74
CA THR A 66 -2.33 -4.54 13.11
C THR A 66 -3.49 -4.93 14.02
N ARG A 67 -3.84 -4.09 15.00
CA ARG A 67 -5.01 -4.33 15.88
C ARG A 67 -6.31 -4.35 15.09
N ASN A 68 -6.47 -3.44 14.13
CA ASN A 68 -7.62 -3.43 13.24
C ASN A 68 -7.72 -4.74 12.44
N ALA A 69 -6.63 -5.17 11.79
CA ALA A 69 -6.60 -6.43 11.05
C ALA A 69 -6.97 -7.64 11.93
N LEU A 70 -6.52 -7.67 13.19
CA LEU A 70 -6.87 -8.72 14.14
C LEU A 70 -8.35 -8.71 14.51
N ILE A 71 -8.91 -7.53 14.80
CA ILE A 71 -10.33 -7.39 15.17
C ILE A 71 -11.23 -7.84 14.01
N ILE A 72 -10.94 -7.41 12.79
CA ILE A 72 -11.73 -7.82 11.62
C ILE A 72 -11.55 -9.33 11.35
N SER A 73 -10.34 -9.89 11.55
CA SER A 73 -10.11 -11.34 11.41
C SER A 73 -10.98 -12.13 12.38
N ILE A 74 -11.06 -11.68 13.64
CA ILE A 74 -11.95 -12.26 14.65
C ILE A 74 -13.42 -12.10 14.25
N GLY A 75 -13.79 -10.97 13.64
CA GLY A 75 -15.13 -10.72 13.12
C GLY A 75 -15.58 -11.71 12.04
N PHE A 76 -14.65 -12.33 11.32
CA PHE A 76 -14.96 -13.37 10.33
C PHE A 76 -15.01 -14.79 10.90
N VAL A 77 -14.61 -15.02 12.16
CA VAL A 77 -14.67 -16.35 12.82
C VAL A 77 -16.06 -16.99 12.77
N PRO A 78 -17.19 -16.27 12.96
CA PRO A 78 -18.53 -16.86 12.86
C PRO A 78 -18.84 -17.53 11.53
N LEU A 79 -18.21 -17.11 10.42
CA LEU A 79 -18.44 -17.70 9.10
C LEU A 79 -17.97 -19.17 9.04
N PHE A 80 -16.97 -19.54 9.84
CA PHE A 80 -16.47 -20.91 9.91
C PHE A 80 -17.44 -21.87 10.63
N PHE A 81 -18.33 -21.33 11.46
CA PHE A 81 -19.36 -22.12 12.15
C PHE A 81 -20.64 -22.31 11.32
N SER A 82 -20.68 -21.77 10.10
CA SER A 82 -21.84 -21.91 9.22
C SER A 82 -21.99 -23.34 8.70
N SER A 83 -23.23 -23.80 8.57
CA SER A 83 -23.55 -25.10 7.95
C SER A 83 -23.42 -25.09 6.43
N LEU A 84 -23.33 -23.92 5.79
CA LEU A 84 -23.18 -23.78 4.35
C LEU A 84 -21.71 -23.62 3.97
N VAL A 85 -21.21 -24.56 3.18
CA VAL A 85 -19.84 -24.56 2.61
C VAL A 85 -19.45 -23.22 1.98
N PRO A 86 -20.33 -22.53 1.21
CA PRO A 86 -20.03 -21.20 0.65
C PRO A 86 -19.53 -20.17 1.67
N TYR A 87 -20.12 -20.12 2.86
CA TYR A 87 -19.76 -19.12 3.87
C TYR A 87 -18.40 -19.39 4.49
N ILE A 88 -18.06 -20.68 4.70
CA ILE A 88 -16.76 -21.10 5.21
C ILE A 88 -15.66 -20.72 4.20
N VAL A 89 -15.91 -20.95 2.90
CA VAL A 89 -14.98 -20.63 1.81
C VAL A 89 -14.74 -19.12 1.73
N VAL A 90 -15.81 -18.32 1.77
CA VAL A 90 -15.70 -16.85 1.79
C VAL A 90 -14.94 -16.38 3.03
N GLY A 91 -15.23 -16.91 4.22
CA GLY A 91 -14.52 -16.56 5.46
C GLY A 91 -13.01 -16.86 5.38
N ALA A 92 -12.64 -18.00 4.82
CA ALA A 92 -11.23 -18.37 4.60
C ALA A 92 -10.53 -17.41 3.63
N PHE A 93 -11.17 -17.05 2.52
CA PHE A 93 -10.60 -16.11 1.56
C PHE A 93 -10.52 -14.68 2.08
N LEU A 94 -11.53 -14.20 2.81
CA LEU A 94 -11.54 -12.87 3.43
C LEU A 94 -10.42 -12.74 4.47
N THR A 95 -10.24 -13.77 5.30
CA THR A 95 -9.14 -13.80 6.27
C THR A 95 -7.78 -13.82 5.57
N SER A 96 -7.64 -14.64 4.52
CA SER A 96 -6.40 -14.72 3.74
C SER A 96 -6.06 -13.40 3.08
N ILE A 97 -7.02 -12.74 2.43
CA ILE A 97 -6.73 -11.46 1.77
C ILE A 97 -6.42 -10.36 2.76
N MET A 98 -7.06 -10.36 3.94
CA MET A 98 -6.77 -9.38 4.97
C MET A 98 -5.33 -9.47 5.46
N ILE A 99 -4.84 -10.68 5.73
CA ILE A 99 -3.45 -10.92 6.12
C ILE A 99 -2.50 -10.49 5.00
N LEU A 100 -2.79 -10.88 3.76
CA LEU A 100 -1.97 -10.50 2.60
C LEU A 100 -1.95 -8.98 2.39
N SER A 101 -3.09 -8.31 2.53
CA SER A 101 -3.21 -6.87 2.34
C SER A 101 -2.46 -6.12 3.44
N TRP A 102 -2.65 -6.50 4.70
CA TRP A 102 -1.91 -5.95 5.84
C TRP A 102 -0.39 -6.10 5.66
N PHE A 103 0.07 -7.29 5.25
CA PHE A 103 1.50 -7.54 4.99
C PHE A 103 2.03 -6.72 3.81
N ALA A 104 1.25 -6.63 2.73
CA ALA A 104 1.58 -5.80 1.57
C ALA A 104 1.65 -4.32 1.96
N THR A 105 0.73 -3.83 2.79
CA THR A 105 0.76 -2.45 3.29
C THR A 105 1.99 -2.17 4.14
N LEU A 106 2.38 -3.07 5.05
CA LEU A 106 3.54 -2.83 5.90
C LEU A 106 4.90 -2.98 5.19
N LEU A 107 4.96 -3.68 4.06
CA LEU A 107 6.21 -3.90 3.32
C LEU A 107 6.29 -3.13 2.01
N VAL A 108 5.27 -3.23 1.17
CA VAL A 108 5.28 -2.70 -0.20
C VAL A 108 5.12 -1.18 -0.20
N LEU A 109 4.19 -0.63 0.59
CA LEU A 109 3.96 0.82 0.62
C LEU A 109 5.17 1.63 1.11
N PRO A 110 5.85 1.30 2.23
CA PRO A 110 7.02 2.06 2.66
C PRO A 110 8.18 1.94 1.66
N ALA A 111 8.38 0.76 1.05
CA ALA A 111 9.36 0.59 -0.01
C ALA A 111 9.04 1.45 -1.25
N LEU A 112 7.76 1.50 -1.63
CA LEU A 112 7.28 2.31 -2.74
C LEU A 112 7.45 3.80 -2.46
N VAL A 113 7.09 4.27 -1.26
CA VAL A 113 7.29 5.66 -0.84
C VAL A 113 8.76 6.08 -0.93
N ARG A 114 9.68 5.25 -0.41
CA ARG A 114 11.14 5.52 -0.51
C ARG A 114 11.62 5.57 -1.95
N LEU A 115 11.08 4.71 -2.83
CA LEU A 115 11.43 4.71 -4.25
C LEU A 115 10.94 5.97 -4.96
N LEU A 116 9.70 6.40 -4.71
CA LEU A 116 9.14 7.63 -5.27
C LEU A 116 9.89 8.87 -4.79
N GLU A 117 10.24 8.95 -3.51
CA GLU A 117 11.03 10.05 -2.97
C GLU A 117 12.42 10.13 -3.66
N LYS A 118 13.10 8.99 -3.80
CA LYS A 118 14.39 8.92 -4.51
C LYS A 118 14.29 9.39 -5.97
N GLN A 119 13.19 9.06 -6.66
CA GLN A 119 12.96 9.53 -8.03
C GLN A 119 12.69 11.03 -8.08
N ARG A 120 11.90 11.57 -7.14
CA ARG A 120 11.61 13.01 -7.04
C ARG A 120 12.86 13.83 -6.74
N LEU A 121 13.73 13.36 -5.84
CA LEU A 121 15.00 14.02 -5.55
C LEU A 121 15.94 14.00 -6.76
N ARG A 122 15.93 12.91 -7.54
CA ARG A 122 16.72 12.81 -8.77
C ARG A 122 16.23 13.75 -9.87
N SER A 123 14.92 13.98 -10.02
CA SER A 123 14.40 14.92 -11.01
C SER A 123 14.70 16.38 -10.63
N LEU A 124 14.61 16.75 -9.35
CA LEU A 124 14.98 18.08 -8.88
C LEU A 124 16.45 18.40 -9.13
N LYS A 125 17.34 17.41 -8.94
CA LYS A 125 18.77 17.59 -9.22
C LYS A 125 19.09 17.77 -10.71
N LEU A 126 18.33 17.10 -11.60
CA LEU A 126 18.47 17.26 -13.04
C LEU A 126 18.08 18.68 -13.49
N GLU A 127 17.00 19.22 -12.94
CA GLU A 127 16.51 20.55 -13.30
C GLU A 127 17.50 21.64 -12.90
N ASP A 128 18.08 21.54 -11.69
CA ASP A 128 19.10 22.46 -11.17
C ASP A 128 20.41 22.40 -11.98
N GLU A 129 20.83 21.20 -12.42
CA GLU A 129 21.98 21.02 -13.32
C GLU A 129 21.72 21.58 -14.73
N THR A 130 20.47 21.55 -15.20
CA THR A 130 20.10 22.08 -16.51
C THR A 130 20.01 23.61 -16.51
N ASP A 131 19.41 24.21 -15.46
CA ASP A 131 19.23 25.66 -15.35
C ASP A 131 20.58 26.37 -15.13
N GLY A 132 21.46 25.80 -14.29
CA GLY A 132 22.82 26.32 -14.08
C GLY A 132 23.71 26.28 -15.34
N GLN A 133 23.42 25.38 -16.28
CA GLN A 133 24.13 25.31 -17.56
C GLN A 133 23.60 26.33 -18.58
N LEU A 134 22.33 26.73 -18.48
CA LEU A 134 21.73 27.78 -19.31
C LEU A 134 22.20 29.19 -18.86
N GLU A 135 22.30 29.44 -17.55
CA GLU A 135 22.84 30.71 -17.03
C GLU A 135 24.33 30.90 -17.37
N GLY A 136 25.14 29.83 -17.30
CA GLY A 136 26.57 29.89 -17.66
C GLY A 136 26.85 30.16 -19.15
N THR A 137 25.94 29.79 -20.05
CA THR A 137 26.10 30.05 -21.50
C THR A 137 25.64 31.46 -21.91
N THR A 138 24.73 32.07 -21.14
CA THR A 138 24.19 33.41 -21.42
C THR A 138 25.19 34.51 -21.05
N HIS A 139 26.01 34.33 -20.01
CA HIS A 139 27.07 35.28 -19.66
C HIS A 139 28.32 35.23 -20.55
N GLY A 140 28.57 34.11 -21.25
CA GLY A 140 29.72 33.97 -22.16
C GLY A 140 29.56 34.68 -23.51
N SER A 141 28.34 35.05 -23.91
CA SER A 141 28.05 35.64 -25.23
C SER A 141 28.01 37.18 -25.21
N THR A 142 27.79 37.83 -24.07
CA THR A 142 27.82 39.31 -23.95
C THR A 142 29.24 39.88 -23.91
N GLN A 143 30.28 39.06 -23.71
CA GLN A 143 31.67 39.52 -23.65
C GLN A 143 32.41 39.44 -25.00
N ARG A 144 31.71 39.12 -26.10
CA ARG A 144 32.29 38.94 -27.44
C ARG A 144 31.66 39.79 -28.56
N ALA A 145 30.83 40.79 -28.24
CA ALA A 145 30.29 41.74 -29.22
C ALA A 145 31.01 43.10 -29.14
#